data_AF-A0A7X9KCP6-F1
#
_entry.id   AF-A0A7X9KCP6-F1
#
_cell.length_a   1.000
_cell.length_b   1.000
_cell.length_c   1.000
_cell.angle_alpha   90.00
_cell.angle_beta   90.00
_cell.angle_gamma   90.00
#
_symmetry.space_group_name_H-M   'P 1'
#
loop_
_entity.id
_entity.type
_entity.pdbx_description
1 polymer ?
#
loop_
_entity_poly.entity_id
_entity_poly.type
_entity_poly.pdbx_seq_one_letter_code
_entity_poly.pdbx_strand_id
1 'polypeptide(L)' 'MIVSGQALSHCVANTITDLIENLAPDVLARIIVLEDASSSVPGFEGLGETALQKARDAGMTVCKASEVPL' A
#
# COMPACT_ATOMS: atom_id res chain seq x y z
N MET A 1 -4.68 0.75 -10.64
CA MET A 1 -5.18 -0.31 -9.73
C MET A 1 -5.25 0.28 -8.33
N ILE A 2 -6.23 -0.11 -7.51
CA ILE A 2 -6.33 0.36 -6.12
C ILE A 2 -6.15 -0.82 -5.16
N VAL A 3 -5.33 -0.65 -4.12
CA VAL A 3 -5.10 -1.61 -3.04
C VAL A 3 -5.72 -1.08 -1.75
N SER A 4 -6.62 -1.87 -1.16
CA SER A 4 -7.33 -1.62 0.10
C SER A 4 -7.70 -2.98 0.71
N GLY A 5 -8.09 -3.03 1.98
CA GLY A 5 -8.50 -4.26 2.65
C GLY A 5 -7.88 -4.39 4.03
N GLN A 6 -7.84 -5.62 4.56
CA GLN A 6 -7.32 -5.88 5.91
C GLN A 6 -6.43 -7.13 5.94
N ALA A 7 -5.39 -7.19 6.78
CA ALA A 7 -4.85 -6.08 7.59
C ALA A 7 -3.70 -5.37 6.87
N LEU A 8 -3.54 -4.06 7.13
CA LEU A 8 -2.43 -3.24 6.62
C LEU A 8 -1.08 -3.87 6.95
N SER A 9 -0.94 -4.40 8.17
CA SER A 9 0.30 -5.02 8.65
C SER A 9 0.58 -6.43 8.11
N HIS A 10 -0.34 -7.06 7.37
CA HIS A 10 -0.24 -8.46 6.95
C HIS A 10 -0.61 -8.65 5.48
N CYS A 11 -1.87 -9.01 5.18
CA CYS A 11 -2.30 -9.34 3.81
C CYS A 11 -2.06 -8.18 2.84
N VAL A 12 -2.34 -6.95 3.27
CA VAL A 12 -2.11 -5.75 2.45
C VAL A 12 -0.60 -5.48 2.32
N ALA A 13 0.18 -5.58 3.40
CA ALA A 13 1.64 -5.44 3.35
C ALA A 13 2.33 -6.44 2.43
N ASN A 14 1.90 -7.71 2.49
CA ASN A 14 2.42 -8.77 1.63
C ASN A 14 2.03 -8.51 0.18
N THR A 15 0.78 -8.11 -0.09
CA THR A 15 0.35 -7.72 -1.44
C THR A 15 1.19 -6.57 -1.99
N ILE A 16 1.46 -5.53 -1.19
CA ILE A 16 2.33 -4.42 -1.60
C ILE A 16 3.74 -4.93 -1.95
N THR A 17 4.29 -5.81 -1.11
CA THR A 17 5.63 -6.39 -1.31
C THR A 17 5.67 -7.21 -2.60
N ASP A 18 4.70 -8.11 -2.80
CA ASP A 18 4.59 -8.94 -3.99
C ASP A 18 4.47 -8.08 -5.27
N LEU A 19 3.70 -6.98 -5.22
CA LEU A 19 3.58 -6.06 -6.35
C LEU A 19 4.93 -5.40 -6.67
N ILE A 20 5.63 -4.89 -5.65
CA ILE A 20 6.94 -4.24 -5.81
C ILE A 20 7.98 -5.21 -6.40
N GLU A 21 7.98 -6.46 -5.95
CA GLU A 21 8.94 -7.47 -6.40
C GLU A 21 8.70 -7.97 -7.83
N ASN A 22 7.45 -7.93 -8.31
CA ASN A 22 7.06 -8.59 -9.56
C ASN A 22 6.64 -7.65 -10.68
N LEU A 23 6.42 -6.36 -10.42
CA LEU A 23 5.95 -5.40 -11.43
C LEU A 23 7.03 -4.39 -11.80
N ALA A 24 7.00 -3.96 -13.08
CA ALA A 24 7.90 -2.92 -13.57
C ALA A 24 7.55 -1.54 -12.95
N PRO A 25 8.54 -0.63 -12.80
CA PRO A 25 8.33 0.67 -12.17
C PRO A 25 7.23 1.54 -12.80
N ASP A 26 7.06 1.47 -14.12
CA ASP A 26 6.01 2.22 -14.83
C ASP A 26 4.59 1.70 -14.53
N VAL A 27 4.47 0.42 -14.16
CA VAL A 27 3.22 -0.19 -13.70
C VAL A 27 2.96 0.19 -12.25
N LEU A 28 3.99 0.14 -11.38
CA LEU A 28 3.89 0.52 -9.97
C LEU A 28 3.43 1.97 -9.80
N ALA A 29 3.89 2.88 -10.66
CA ALA A 29 3.48 4.28 -10.68
C ALA A 29 1.97 4.50 -10.94
N ARG A 30 1.25 3.46 -11.41
CA ARG A 30 -0.22 3.49 -11.66
C ARG A 30 -1.02 2.81 -10.54
N ILE A 31 -0.37 2.40 -9.46
CA ILE A 31 -1.02 1.75 -8.32
C ILE A 31 -1.21 2.77 -7.19
N ILE A 32 -2.41 2.73 -6.61
CA ILE A 32 -2.81 3.57 -5.48
C ILE A 32 -3.08 2.64 -4.28
N VAL A 33 -2.50 2.95 -3.13
CA VAL A 33 -2.79 2.29 -1.84
C VAL A 33 -3.61 3.24 -0.99
N LEU A 34 -4.75 2.78 -0.48
CA LEU A 34 -5.62 3.56 0.39
C LEU A 34 -5.26 3.34 1.86
N GLU A 35 -4.64 4.34 2.48
CA GLU A 35 -4.14 4.23 3.87
C GLU A 35 -5.26 4.28 4.92
N ASP A 36 -6.39 4.92 4.60
CA ASP A 36 -7.56 5.03 5.49
C ASP A 36 -8.62 3.93 5.25
N ALA A 37 -8.42 3.10 4.22
CA ALA A 37 -9.27 1.94 3.92
C ALA A 37 -8.56 0.61 4.25
N SER A 38 -7.59 0.66 5.17
CA SER A 38 -6.94 -0.50 5.79
C SER A 38 -6.46 -0.13 7.20
N SER A 39 -6.24 -1.13 8.06
CA SER A 39 -5.71 -0.91 9.42
C SER A 39 -4.77 -2.02 9.82
N SER A 40 -3.77 -1.71 10.65
CA SER A 40 -2.89 -2.72 11.20
C SER A 40 -3.59 -3.52 12.30
N VAL A 41 -3.25 -4.80 12.42
CA VAL A 41 -3.56 -5.58 13.63
C VAL A 41 -2.93 -4.87 14.84
N PRO A 42 -3.64 -4.69 15.97
CA PRO A 42 -3.11 -4.03 17.15
C PRO A 42 -1.76 -4.62 17.61
N GLY A 43 -0.76 -3.76 17.84
CA GLY A 43 0.60 -4.14 18.22
C GLY A 43 1.54 -4.44 17.03
N PHE A 44 1.06 -4.32 15.79
CA PHE A 44 1.83 -4.51 14.56
C PHE A 44 1.81 -3.26 13.65
N GLU A 45 1.54 -2.08 14.22
CA GLU A 45 1.41 -0.81 13.49
C GLU A 45 2.66 -0.52 12.65
N GLY A 46 3.85 -0.77 13.22
CA GLY A 46 5.13 -0.56 12.53
C GLY A 46 5.30 -1.38 11.24
N LEU A 47 4.68 -2.57 11.14
CA LEU A 47 4.68 -3.34 9.88
C LEU A 47 3.83 -2.65 8.81
N GLY A 48 2.68 -2.10 9.21
CA GLY A 48 1.81 -1.35 8.30
C GLY A 48 2.47 -0.06 7.82
N GLU A 49 3.06 0.70 8.73
CA GLU A 49 3.82 1.93 8.40
C GLU A 49 4.98 1.64 7.46
N THR A 50 5.73 0.56 7.72
CA THR A 50 6.83 0.12 6.84
C THR A 50 6.31 -0.25 5.45
N ALA A 51 5.16 -0.91 5.35
CA ALA A 51 4.57 -1.27 4.06
C ALA A 51 4.13 -0.05 3.25
N LEU A 52 3.51 0.95 3.90
CA LEU A 52 3.14 2.21 3.24
C LEU A 52 4.39 2.97 2.77
N GLN A 53 5.45 3.01 3.58
CA GLN A 53 6.70 3.66 3.17
C GLN A 53 7.33 2.96 1.96
N LYS A 54 7.40 1.61 1.97
CA LYS A 54 7.87 0.83 0.81
C LYS A 54 7.08 1.15 -0.46
N ALA A 55 5.75 1.26 -0.37
CA ALA A 55 4.92 1.62 -1.51
C ALA A 55 5.29 3.02 -2.06
N ARG A 56 5.48 4.01 -1.19
CA ARG A 56 5.92 5.36 -1.58
C ARG A 56 7.30 5.33 -2.23
N ASP A 57 8.25 4.62 -1.64
CA ASP A 57 9.62 4.49 -2.15
C ASP A 57 9.67 3.78 -3.51
N ALA A 58 8.74 2.86 -3.77
CA ALA A 58 8.58 2.16 -5.05
C ALA A 58 7.83 2.99 -6.12
N GLY A 59 7.44 4.24 -5.81
CA GLY A 59 6.76 5.15 -6.72
C GLY A 59 5.25 4.96 -6.81
N MET A 60 4.66 4.15 -5.94
CA MET A 60 3.20 4.02 -5.84
C MET A 60 2.61 5.26 -5.16
N THR A 61 1.35 5.56 -5.45
CA THR A 61 0.62 6.62 -4.73
C THR A 61 0.02 6.03 -3.46
N VAL A 62 0.20 6.70 -2.32
CA VAL A 62 -0.48 6.33 -1.08
C VAL A 62 -1.22 7.56 -0.58
N CYS A 63 -2.55 7.46 -0.48
CA CYS A 63 -3.44 8.55 -0.12
C CYS A 63 -4.71 8.05 0.56
N LYS A 64 -5.55 8.97 1.03
CA LYS A 64 -6.88 8.63 1.52
C LYS A 64 -7.84 8.37 0.37
N ALA A 65 -8.91 7.62 0.64
CA ALA A 65 -9.96 7.35 -0.34
C ALA A 65 -10.55 8.65 -0.93
N SER A 66 -10.61 9.73 -0.15
CA SER A 66 -11.08 11.05 -0.60
C SER A 66 -10.11 11.82 -1.50
N GLU A 67 -8.87 11.35 -1.62
CA GLU A 67 -7.77 12.03 -2.31
C GLU A 67 -7.32 11.26 -3.56
N VAL A 68 -8.08 10.24 -3.98
CA VAL A 68 -7.79 9.46 -5.18
C VAL A 68 -7.77 10.40 -6.40
N PRO A 69 -6.65 10.53 -7.12
CA PRO A 69 -6.58 11.34 -8.33
C PRO A 69 -7.41 10.68 -9.43
N LEU A 70 -8.43 11.40 -9.92
CA LEU A 70 -9.26 11.02 -11.07
C LEU A 70 -8.71 11.61 -12.38
#